data_AF-A0A8D8A4V7-F1
#
_entry.id   AF-A0A8D8A4V7-F1
#
_cell.length_a   1.000
_cell.length_b   1.000
_cell.length_c   1.000
_cell.angle_alpha   90.00
_cell.angle_beta   90.00
_cell.angle_gamma   90.00
#
_symmetry.space_group_name_H-M   'P 1'
#
loop_
_entity.id
_entity.type
_entity.pdbx_description
1 polymer ?
#
loop_
_entity_poly.entity_id
_entity_poly.type
_entity_poly.pdbx_seq_one_letter_code
_entity_poly.pdbx_strand_id
1 'polypeptide(L)'
;MPIQIANESNNSGGGGAGNEIKVKIAYSGEVMITYIDEAITYDGLCREIREICRFGQEQDFTMKWVDEENDPCTIQSDLELDEAIRLYEVNRDSELVIHGESLFYLACRLCQNSK
;
A
#
# COMPACT_ATOMS: atom_id res chain seq x y z
N MET A 1 45.64 1.87 22.69
CA MET A 1 45.38 2.65 21.47
C MET A 1 43.86 2.74 21.31
N PRO A 2 43.30 3.92 20.98
CA PRO A 2 41.89 4.20 21.21
C PRO A 2 40.97 3.46 20.23
N ILE A 3 39.80 3.11 20.76
CA ILE A 3 38.62 2.58 20.07
C ILE A 3 38.07 3.66 19.13
N GLN A 4 37.74 3.32 17.89
CA GLN A 4 36.96 4.17 16.99
C GLN A 4 35.49 3.70 16.99
N ILE A 5 34.59 4.67 17.17
CA ILE A 5 33.14 4.57 17.30
C ILE A 5 32.48 5.09 16.01
N ALA A 6 31.32 4.48 15.69
CA ALA A 6 30.18 4.91 14.86
C ALA A 6 30.42 5.05 13.34
N ASN A 7 29.83 4.18 12.51
CA ASN A 7 28.42 4.12 12.08
C ASN A 7 28.09 5.19 11.03
N GLU A 8 28.49 4.93 9.79
CA GLU A 8 27.90 5.52 8.59
C GLU A 8 26.66 4.69 8.21
N SER A 9 25.54 4.97 8.87
CA SER A 9 24.22 4.65 8.33
C SER A 9 23.91 5.62 7.20
N ASN A 10 24.52 5.43 6.04
CA ASN A 10 24.03 6.03 4.80
C ASN A 10 22.95 5.12 4.22
N ASN A 11 21.78 5.14 4.85
CA ASN A 11 20.55 4.78 4.17
C ASN A 11 19.72 6.05 4.05
N SER A 12 19.79 6.71 2.89
CA SER A 12 18.80 7.70 2.47
C SER A 12 18.87 7.86 0.97
N GLY A 13 17.82 7.38 0.29
CA GLY A 13 17.44 7.83 -1.04
C GLY A 13 18.05 7.03 -2.17
N GLY A 14 17.56 5.79 -2.35
CA GLY A 14 17.69 5.08 -3.61
C GLY A 14 17.04 5.88 -4.74
N GLY A 15 17.81 6.72 -5.42
CA GLY A 15 17.47 7.26 -6.73
C GLY A 15 17.70 6.19 -7.79
N GLY A 16 16.87 5.15 -7.77
CA GLY A 16 16.76 4.23 -8.89
C GLY A 16 15.88 4.86 -9.95
N ALA A 17 16.20 4.66 -11.22
CA ALA A 17 15.27 4.86 -12.32
C ALA A 17 14.16 3.79 -12.27
N GLY A 18 13.48 3.67 -11.13
CA GLY A 18 12.43 2.69 -10.85
C GLY A 18 11.10 3.20 -11.38
N ASN A 19 10.28 2.31 -11.93
CA ASN A 19 8.98 2.71 -12.42
C ASN A 19 8.12 3.18 -11.23
N GLU A 20 7.84 4.49 -11.17
CA GLU A 20 6.96 5.05 -10.15
C GLU A 20 5.52 4.63 -10.44
N ILE A 21 4.92 3.92 -9.49
CA ILE A 21 3.55 3.45 -9.57
C ILE A 21 2.65 4.52 -8.98
N LYS A 22 1.71 5.00 -9.78
CA LYS A 22 0.70 5.96 -9.34
C LYS A 22 -0.36 5.20 -8.55
N VAL A 23 -0.52 5.59 -7.30
CA VAL A 23 -1.42 4.94 -6.35
C VAL A 23 -2.46 5.93 -5.88
N LYS A 24 -3.74 5.59 -6.10
CA LYS A 24 -4.88 6.40 -5.69
C LYS A 24 -5.49 5.86 -4.41
N ILE A 25 -5.09 6.44 -3.28
CA ILE A 25 -5.60 6.09 -1.95
C ILE A 25 -6.94 6.79 -1.74
N ALA A 26 -8.04 6.04 -1.76
CA ALA A 26 -9.35 6.54 -1.36
C ALA A 26 -9.61 6.21 0.11
N TYR A 27 -9.71 7.22 0.97
CA TYR A 27 -9.98 7.07 2.41
C TYR A 27 -10.93 8.17 2.91
N SER A 28 -11.95 7.81 3.71
CA SER A 28 -12.91 8.75 4.31
C SER A 28 -13.63 9.70 3.32
N GLY A 29 -13.79 9.26 2.07
CA GLY A 29 -14.38 10.08 0.99
C GLY A 29 -13.41 11.05 0.31
N GLU A 30 -12.14 11.06 0.72
CA GLU A 30 -11.06 11.80 0.07
C GLU A 30 -10.20 10.86 -0.78
N VAL A 31 -9.78 11.33 -1.96
CA VAL A 31 -8.87 10.59 -2.85
C VAL A 31 -7.54 11.30 -2.87
N MET A 32 -6.51 10.63 -2.37
CA MET A 32 -5.13 11.07 -2.35
C MET A 32 -4.36 10.33 -3.45
N ILE A 33 -3.52 11.04 -4.19
CA ILE A 33 -2.67 10.43 -5.22
C ILE A 33 -1.24 10.48 -4.71
N THR A 34 -0.62 9.32 -4.57
CA THR A 34 0.78 9.17 -4.22
C THR A 34 1.52 8.37 -5.29
N TYR A 35 2.84 8.44 -5.26
CA TYR A 35 3.72 7.67 -6.13
C TYR A 35 4.59 6.79 -5.25
N ILE A 36 4.52 5.49 -5.46
CA ILE A 36 5.36 4.52 -4.75
C ILE A 36 6.33 3.89 -5.73
N ASP A 37 7.47 3.45 -5.22
CA ASP A 37 8.44 2.70 -6.01
C ASP A 37 7.91 1.28 -6.28
N GLU A 38 8.16 0.74 -7.47
CA GLU A 38 7.81 -0.65 -7.80
C GLU A 38 8.54 -1.68 -6.93
N ALA A 39 9.70 -1.33 -6.34
CA ALA A 39 10.44 -2.20 -5.43
C ALA A 39 10.07 -1.95 -3.95
N ILE A 40 8.98 -1.23 -3.68
CA ILE A 40 8.50 -1.04 -2.30
C ILE A 40 8.00 -2.36 -1.71
N THR A 41 8.34 -2.61 -0.45
CA THR A 41 7.82 -3.75 0.29
C THR A 41 6.44 -3.44 0.88
N TYR A 42 5.67 -4.48 1.19
CA TYR A 42 4.36 -4.35 1.83
C TYR A 42 4.43 -3.57 3.14
N ASP A 43 5.46 -3.81 3.96
CA ASP A 43 5.69 -3.07 5.21
C ASP A 43 5.96 -1.56 4.95
N GLY A 44 6.77 -1.25 3.93
CA GLY A 44 7.03 0.13 3.51
C GLY A 44 5.76 0.83 3.06
N LEU A 45 4.97 0.17 2.20
CA LEU A 45 3.68 0.69 1.74
C LEU A 45 2.71 0.93 2.90
N CYS A 46 2.64 0.00 3.86
CA CYS A 46 1.82 0.14 5.07
C CYS A 46 2.22 1.38 5.88
N ARG A 47 3.51 1.64 6.01
CA ARG A 47 4.01 2.81 6.71
C ARG A 47 3.65 4.11 5.98
N GLU A 48 3.86 4.17 4.68
CA GLU A 48 3.51 5.35 3.86
C GLU A 48 2.01 5.67 3.98
N ILE A 49 1.15 4.66 3.83
CA ILE A 49 -0.31 4.84 3.97
C ILE A 49 -0.69 5.32 5.37
N ARG A 50 -0.04 4.79 6.41
CA ARG A 50 -0.25 5.22 7.80
C ARG A 50 0.12 6.69 8.00
N GLU A 51 1.21 7.14 7.37
CA GLU A 51 1.64 8.54 7.38
C GLU A 51 0.69 9.44 6.57
N ILE A 52 0.24 9.00 5.38
CA ILE A 52 -0.68 9.72 4.49
C ILE A 52 -2.07 9.90 5.12
N CYS A 53 -2.70 8.79 5.54
CA CYS A 53 -4.03 8.81 6.15
C CYS A 53 -4.01 9.27 7.63
N ARG A 54 -2.82 9.53 8.19
CA ARG A 54 -2.60 9.85 9.61
C ARG A 54 -3.28 8.85 10.55
N PHE A 55 -3.18 7.57 10.23
CA PHE A 55 -3.77 6.51 11.06
C PHE A 55 -3.10 6.49 12.44
N GLY A 56 -3.91 6.40 13.50
CA GLY A 56 -3.39 6.16 14.86
C GLY A 56 -2.62 4.85 14.92
N GLN A 57 -1.55 4.76 15.72
CA GLN A 57 -0.69 3.56 15.78
C GLN A 57 -1.45 2.27 16.13
N GLU A 58 -2.57 2.40 16.84
CA GLU A 58 -3.45 1.30 17.24
C GLU A 58 -4.58 0.99 16.24
N GLN A 59 -4.69 1.75 15.15
CA GLN A 59 -5.70 1.53 14.13
C GLN A 59 -5.19 0.57 13.06
N ASP A 60 -5.92 -0.54 12.89
CA ASP A 60 -5.75 -1.48 11.80
C ASP A 60 -6.43 -0.93 10.53
N PHE A 61 -5.82 -1.22 9.39
CA PHE A 61 -6.37 -0.90 8.08
C PHE A 61 -6.12 -2.07 7.13
N THR A 62 -6.98 -2.18 6.13
CA THR A 62 -6.85 -3.16 5.06
C THR A 62 -6.65 -2.43 3.75
N MET A 63 -5.63 -2.79 3.00
CA MET A 63 -5.44 -2.29 1.65
C MET A 63 -6.09 -3.24 0.64
N LYS A 64 -6.78 -2.67 -0.34
CA LYS A 64 -7.38 -3.42 -1.43
C LYS A 64 -6.95 -2.81 -2.76
N TRP A 65 -6.40 -3.64 -3.62
CA TRP A 65 -6.12 -3.28 -4.99
C TRP A 65 -7.37 -3.51 -5.84
N VAL A 66 -7.77 -2.51 -6.62
CA VAL A 66 -8.85 -2.65 -7.60
C VAL A 66 -8.21 -2.82 -8.97
N ASP A 67 -8.47 -3.97 -9.59
CA ASP A 67 -7.97 -4.29 -10.92
C ASP A 67 -8.88 -3.75 -12.05
N GLU A 68 -8.59 -4.17 -13.28
CA GLU A 68 -9.32 -3.78 -14.49
C GLU A 68 -10.76 -4.30 -14.53
N GLU A 69 -11.05 -5.40 -13.82
CA GLU A 69 -12.40 -5.97 -13.73
C GLU A 69 -13.21 -5.28 -12.62
N ASN A 70 -12.63 -4.23 -12.00
CA ASN A 70 -13.14 -3.55 -10.82
C ASN A 70 -13.29 -4.49 -9.62
N ASP A 71 -12.49 -5.55 -9.57
CA ASP A 71 -12.52 -6.52 -8.48
C ASP A 71 -11.55 -6.09 -7.36
N PRO A 72 -12.04 -5.89 -6.12
CA PRO A 72 -11.18 -5.51 -5.01
C PRO A 72 -10.44 -6.74 -4.47
N CYS A 73 -9.18 -6.90 -4.85
CA CYS A 73 -8.26 -7.87 -4.28
C CYS A 73 -7.65 -7.32 -2.98
N THR A 74 -7.55 -8.13 -1.93
CA THR A 74 -6.93 -7.68 -0.67
C THR A 74 -5.43 -7.93 -0.73
N ILE A 75 -4.61 -6.93 -0.41
CA ILE A 75 -3.16 -7.09 -0.34
C ILE A 75 -2.77 -7.20 1.14
N GLN A 76 -2.17 -8.31 1.53
CA GLN A 76 -1.74 -8.60 2.91
C GLN A 76 -0.30 -9.11 2.98
N SER A 77 0.37 -9.29 1.84
CA SER A 77 1.70 -9.86 1.74
C SER A 77 2.49 -9.26 0.57
N ASP A 78 3.82 -9.32 0.65
CA ASP A 78 4.71 -8.86 -0.44
C ASP A 78 4.44 -9.57 -1.77
N LEU A 79 4.02 -10.84 -1.74
CA LEU A 79 3.68 -11.60 -2.95
C LEU A 79 2.46 -11.03 -3.68
N GLU A 80 1.41 -10.68 -2.94
CA GLU A 80 0.21 -10.07 -3.51
C GLU A 80 0.50 -8.66 -4.05
N LEU A 81 1.37 -7.92 -3.36
CA LEU A 81 1.83 -6.61 -3.81
C LEU A 81 2.62 -6.72 -5.13
N ASP A 82 3.55 -7.66 -5.23
CA ASP A 82 4.36 -7.89 -6.44
C ASP A 82 3.46 -8.21 -7.66
N GLU A 83 2.45 -9.06 -7.48
CA GLU A 83 1.49 -9.38 -8.54
C GLU A 83 0.65 -8.15 -8.93
N ALA A 84 0.22 -7.33 -7.96
CA ALA A 84 -0.49 -6.09 -8.23
C ALA A 84 0.36 -5.08 -9.01
N ILE A 85 1.64 -4.94 -8.65
CA ILE A 85 2.62 -4.09 -9.33
C ILE A 85 2.85 -4.57 -10.77
N ARG A 86 3.03 -5.89 -10.95
CA ARG A 86 3.17 -6.51 -12.27
C ARG A 86 1.96 -6.23 -13.16
N LEU A 87 0.75 -6.26 -12.61
CA LEU A 87 -0.49 -5.92 -13.34
C LEU A 87 -0.57 -4.42 -13.67
N TYR A 88 -0.08 -3.55 -12.78
CA TYR A 88 -0.03 -2.11 -13.01
C TYR A 88 0.83 -1.76 -14.23
N GLU A 89 1.97 -2.40 -14.44
CA GLU A 89 2.83 -2.11 -15.61
C GLU A 89 2.14 -2.39 -16.94
N VAL A 90 1.30 -3.44 -16.98
CA VAL A 90 0.60 -3.89 -18.18
C VAL A 90 -0.57 -2.95 -18.51
N ASN A 91 -1.33 -2.54 -17.50
CA ASN A 91 -2.61 -1.84 -17.71
C ASN A 91 -2.58 -0.34 -17.41
N ARG A 92 -1.61 0.14 -16.60
CA ARG A 92 -1.39 1.55 -16.17
C ARG A 92 -2.61 2.31 -15.60
N ASP A 93 -3.69 1.62 -15.26
CA ASP A 93 -4.95 2.24 -14.79
C ASP A 93 -5.41 1.69 -13.43
N SER A 94 -4.54 0.98 -12.69
CA SER A 94 -4.95 0.35 -11.44
C SER A 94 -5.00 1.34 -10.26
N GLU A 95 -5.94 1.11 -9.35
CA GLU A 95 -6.16 1.97 -8.17
C GLU A 95 -6.03 1.17 -6.87
N LEU A 96 -5.26 1.68 -5.90
CA LEU A 96 -5.14 1.07 -4.57
C LEU A 96 -6.08 1.75 -3.57
N VAL A 97 -7.20 1.12 -3.27
CA VAL A 97 -8.18 1.61 -2.32
C VAL A 97 -7.85 1.14 -0.91
N ILE A 98 -7.76 2.08 0.04
CA ILE A 98 -7.47 1.76 1.44
C ILE A 98 -8.76 1.78 2.25
N HIS A 99 -9.14 0.62 2.78
CA HIS A 99 -10.28 0.47 3.67
C HIS A 99 -9.80 0.42 5.13
N GLY A 100 -9.96 1.52 5.87
CA GLY A 100 -9.75 1.53 7.32
C GLY A 100 -10.82 0.73 8.05
N GLU A 101 -10.43 -0.09 9.03
CA GLU A 101 -11.37 -0.75 9.95
C GLU A 101 -12.02 0.31 10.84
N SER A 102 -13.19 0.77 10.42
CA SER A 102 -14.13 1.47 11.28
C SER A 102 -15.56 1.20 10.84
N LEU A 103 -15.98 -0.07 10.79
CA LEU A 103 -17.37 -0.56 10.63
C LEU A 103 -17.82 -1.03 9.23
N PHE A 104 -17.01 -0.92 8.16
CA PHE A 104 -17.45 -1.37 6.82
C PHE A 104 -17.27 -2.88 6.54
N TYR A 105 -16.49 -3.61 7.35
CA TYR A 105 -16.40 -5.08 7.23
C TYR A 105 -17.73 -5.79 7.54
N LEU A 106 -18.68 -5.13 8.20
CA LEU A 106 -20.01 -5.70 8.40
C LEU A 106 -20.86 -5.72 7.12
N ALA A 107 -20.63 -4.81 6.18
CA ALA A 107 -21.36 -4.78 4.91
C ALA A 107 -20.83 -5.83 3.90
N CYS A 108 -19.52 -6.08 3.86
CA CYS A 108 -18.94 -7.08 2.94
C CYS A 108 -19.17 -8.53 3.41
N ARG A 109 -19.33 -8.76 4.73
CA ARG A 109 -19.68 -10.10 5.26
C ARG A 109 -21.08 -10.57 4.87
N LEU A 110 -21.98 -9.65 4.51
CA LEU A 110 -23.32 -9.98 4.04
C LEU A 110 -23.35 -10.51 2.59
N CYS A 111 -22.33 -10.24 1.76
CA CYS A 111 -22.25 -10.80 0.40
C CYS A 111 -21.45 -12.09 0.31
N GLN A 112 -20.47 -12.33 1.20
CA GLN A 112 -19.66 -13.56 1.18
C GLN A 112 -20.28 -14.77 1.92
N ASN A 113 -21.47 -14.63 2.54
CA ASN A 113 -22.16 -15.74 3.25
C ASN A 113 -23.47 -16.19 2.60
N SER A 114 -23.72 -15.90 1.32
CA SER A 114 -24.82 -16.51 0.56
C SER A 114 -24.31 -17.61 -0.38
N LYS A 115 -23.79 -18.70 0.20
CA LYS A 115 -23.84 -20.04 -0.39
C LYS A 115 -24.05 -21.07 0.72
#